data_AF-A0A6N7X483-F1
#
_entry.id   AF-A0A6N7X483-F1
#
_cell.length_a   1.000
_cell.length_b   1.000
_cell.length_c   1.000
_cell.angle_alpha   90.00
_cell.angle_beta   90.00
_cell.angle_gamma   90.00
#
_symmetry.space_group_name_H-M   'P 1'
#
loop_
_entity.id
_entity.type
_entity.pdbx_description
1 polymer ?
#
loop_
_entity_poly.entity_id
_entity_poly.type
_entity_poly.pdbx_seq_one_letter_code
_entity_poly.pdbx_strand_id
1 'polypeptide(L)'
;MKKMNNLNILKLENAVLQKQIDVVRRNIRAGQNRDLTREEVEILRGVGEHYAKKWDVLYPMLKKGYGAAGWVKQMKMEEDEIVAELRSLVRFPDKEEWEEKVEAVLRKMERMIYEEDYMLYPNCLQFFRRGEGIWMNRSDRDGYANYRALRTKVVRYRRALQQRSFR
;
A
#
# COMPACT_ATOMS: atom_id res chain seq x y z
N MET A 1 -27.53 0.50 -6.37
CA MET A 1 -26.08 0.30 -6.12
C MET A 1 -25.40 1.66 -6.03
N LYS A 2 -24.80 2.02 -4.88
CA LYS A 2 -24.00 3.25 -4.76
C LYS A 2 -22.77 3.10 -5.65
N LYS A 3 -22.65 3.92 -6.70
CA LYS A 3 -21.47 4.00 -7.54
C LYS A 3 -20.31 4.50 -6.67
N MET A 4 -19.32 3.64 -6.40
CA MET A 4 -18.13 4.01 -5.63
C MET A 4 -17.15 4.70 -6.57
N ASN A 5 -16.74 5.93 -6.26
CA ASN A 5 -15.71 6.62 -7.04
C ASN A 5 -14.33 5.98 -6.75
N ASN A 6 -13.40 6.09 -7.69
CA ASN A 6 -12.08 5.44 -7.60
C ASN A 6 -11.25 5.93 -6.40
N LEU A 7 -11.45 7.19 -5.99
CA LEU A 7 -10.79 7.79 -4.83
C LEU A 7 -11.20 7.12 -3.51
N ASN A 8 -12.46 6.68 -3.38
CA ASN A 8 -12.92 5.97 -2.18
C ASN A 8 -12.24 4.61 -2.05
N ILE A 9 -11.97 3.91 -3.15
CA ILE A 9 -11.25 2.62 -3.13
C ILE A 9 -9.80 2.85 -2.67
N LEU A 10 -9.11 3.81 -3.27
CA LEU A 10 -7.72 4.12 -2.91
C LEU A 10 -7.58 4.59 -1.46
N LYS A 11 -8.52 5.38 -0.95
CA LYS A 11 -8.59 5.75 0.48
C LYS A 11 -8.79 4.56 1.40
N LEU A 12 -9.66 3.62 1.01
CA LEU A 12 -9.85 2.38 1.78
C LEU A 12 -8.60 1.51 1.76
N GLU A 13 -7.87 1.47 0.64
CA GLU A 13 -6.58 0.78 0.53
C GLU A 13 -5.53 1.43 1.43
N ASN A 14 -5.45 2.77 1.51
CA ASN A 14 -4.57 3.48 2.44
C ASN A 14 -4.84 3.15 3.90
N ALA A 15 -6.12 3.19 4.32
CA ALA A 15 -6.50 2.82 5.69
C ALA A 15 -6.12 1.38 6.06
N VAL A 16 -6.04 0.53 5.04
CA VAL A 16 -5.73 -0.89 5.16
C VAL A 16 -4.22 -1.12 5.16
N LEU A 17 -3.46 -0.39 4.35
CA LEU A 17 -1.99 -0.33 4.41
C LEU A 17 -1.53 0.19 5.77
N GLN A 18 -2.14 1.26 6.30
CA GLN A 18 -1.83 1.79 7.63
C GLN A 18 -1.98 0.72 8.71
N LYS A 19 -3.09 -0.04 8.69
CA LYS A 19 -3.29 -1.15 9.65
C LYS A 19 -2.22 -2.23 9.54
N GLN A 20 -1.73 -2.49 8.33
CA GLN A 20 -0.66 -3.48 8.13
C GLN A 20 0.69 -2.94 8.62
N ILE A 21 0.98 -1.66 8.40
CA ILE A 21 2.15 -0.96 8.97
C ILE A 21 2.14 -1.08 10.50
N ASP A 22 0.99 -0.83 11.13
CA ASP A 22 0.85 -0.95 12.59
C ASP A 22 1.09 -2.38 13.10
N VAL A 23 0.71 -3.39 12.32
CA VAL A 23 0.99 -4.80 12.65
C VAL A 23 2.49 -5.09 12.61
N VAL A 24 3.18 -4.67 11.55
CA VAL A 24 4.64 -4.88 11.42
C VAL A 24 5.38 -4.18 12.56
N ARG A 25 5.04 -2.92 12.87
CA ARG A 25 5.64 -2.20 13.99
C ARG A 25 5.39 -2.84 15.34
N ARG A 26 4.18 -3.36 15.56
CA ARG A 26 3.86 -4.07 16.80
C ARG A 26 4.73 -5.31 16.94
N ASN A 27 4.95 -6.06 15.87
CA ASN A 27 5.79 -7.25 15.89
C ASN A 27 7.25 -6.91 16.24
N ILE A 28 7.81 -5.86 15.62
CA ILE A 28 9.16 -5.38 15.94
C ILE A 28 9.26 -4.96 17.42
N ARG A 29 8.34 -4.11 17.90
CA ARG A 29 8.34 -3.62 19.29
C ARG A 29 8.19 -4.73 20.32
N ALA A 30 7.42 -5.77 19.99
CA ALA A 30 7.20 -6.91 20.87
C ALA A 30 8.29 -7.99 20.76
N GLY A 31 9.36 -7.75 20.00
CA GLY A 31 10.44 -8.73 19.79
C GLY A 31 9.93 -10.04 19.18
N GLN A 32 8.91 -9.98 18.33
CA GLN A 32 8.34 -11.17 17.70
C GLN A 32 9.38 -11.86 16.81
N ASN A 33 9.17 -13.16 16.58
CA ASN A 33 10.00 -13.94 15.68
C ASN A 33 10.17 -13.23 14.32
N ARG A 34 11.41 -13.17 13.84
CA ARG A 34 11.78 -12.43 12.63
C ARG A 34 11.11 -12.96 11.37
N ASP A 35 10.93 -14.27 11.24
CA ASP A 35 10.22 -14.88 10.11
C ASP A 35 8.75 -14.48 10.08
N LEU A 36 8.09 -14.45 11.25
CA LEU A 36 6.70 -13.97 11.37
C LEU A 36 6.59 -12.48 11.01
N THR A 37 7.53 -11.66 11.47
CA THR A 37 7.57 -10.23 11.12
C THR A 37 7.80 -10.04 9.62
N ARG A 38 8.69 -10.84 9.01
CA ARG A 38 8.95 -10.84 7.57
C ARG A 38 7.72 -11.22 6.75
N GLU A 39 6.92 -12.19 7.20
CA GLU A 39 5.64 -12.53 6.54
C GLU A 39 4.67 -11.33 6.53
N GLU A 40 4.63 -10.54 7.60
CA GLU A 40 3.81 -9.32 7.64
C GLU A 40 4.36 -8.21 6.72
N VAL A 41 5.68 -8.16 6.50
CA VAL A 41 6.31 -7.27 5.50
C VAL A 41 6.02 -7.75 4.07
N GLU A 42 5.95 -9.06 3.81
CA GLU A 42 5.56 -9.60 2.50
C GLU A 42 4.15 -9.16 2.11
N ILE A 43 3.22 -9.05 3.06
CA ILE A 43 1.87 -8.53 2.80
C ILE A 43 1.91 -7.08 2.30
N LEU A 44 2.82 -6.25 2.84
CA LEU A 44 2.97 -4.85 2.42
C LEU A 44 3.43 -4.71 0.96
N ARG A 45 4.08 -5.72 0.37
CA ARG A 45 4.43 -5.69 -1.06
C ARG A 45 3.23 -5.60 -2.00
N GLY A 46 2.03 -5.94 -1.51
CA GLY A 46 0.77 -5.67 -2.21
C GLY A 46 0.54 -4.19 -2.54
N VAL A 47 1.28 -3.26 -1.90
CA VAL A 47 1.25 -1.83 -2.21
C VAL A 47 1.59 -1.53 -3.68
N GLY A 48 2.36 -2.39 -4.36
CA GLY A 48 2.66 -2.21 -5.79
C GLY A 48 1.40 -2.20 -6.67
N GLU A 49 0.39 -3.02 -6.34
CA GLU A 49 -0.90 -3.01 -7.06
C GLU A 49 -1.69 -1.73 -6.79
N HIS A 50 -1.60 -1.20 -5.57
CA HIS A 50 -2.21 0.06 -5.21
C HIS A 50 -1.57 1.25 -5.98
N TYR A 51 -0.24 1.28 -6.07
CA TYR A 51 0.49 2.30 -6.84
C TYR A 51 0.23 2.21 -8.35
N ALA A 52 0.13 1.00 -8.91
CA ALA A 52 -0.20 0.81 -10.33
C ALA A 52 -1.54 1.48 -10.72
N LYS A 53 -2.57 1.37 -9.87
CA LYS A 53 -3.89 2.02 -10.11
C LYS A 53 -3.79 3.54 -10.22
N LYS A 54 -2.83 4.18 -9.53
CA LYS A 54 -2.62 5.63 -9.62
C LYS A 54 -2.00 6.03 -10.95
N TRP A 55 -1.09 5.21 -11.46
CA TRP A 55 -0.40 5.43 -12.73
C TRP A 55 -1.35 5.44 -13.93
N ASP A 56 -2.31 4.53 -13.94
CA ASP A 56 -3.24 4.41 -15.07
C ASP A 56 -4.34 5.48 -15.04
N VAL A 57 -4.62 6.03 -13.84
CA VAL A 57 -5.84 6.82 -13.62
C VAL A 57 -5.55 8.24 -13.13
N LEU A 58 -4.86 8.41 -11.99
CA LEU A 58 -4.73 9.71 -11.34
C LEU A 58 -3.61 10.56 -11.96
N TYR A 59 -2.46 9.94 -12.23
CA TYR A 59 -1.28 10.63 -12.74
C TYR A 59 -1.43 11.23 -14.13
N PRO A 60 -2.08 10.58 -15.11
CA PRO A 60 -2.33 11.18 -16.42
C PRO A 60 -3.22 12.43 -16.34
N MET A 61 -4.17 12.44 -15.40
CA MET A 61 -5.07 13.58 -15.20
C MET A 61 -4.33 14.78 -14.62
N LEU A 62 -3.49 14.56 -13.60
CA LEU A 62 -2.72 15.62 -12.96
C LEU A 62 -1.66 16.24 -13.88
N LYS A 63 -1.03 15.42 -14.74
CA LYS A 63 -0.06 15.90 -15.73
C LYS A 63 -0.67 16.84 -16.77
N LYS A 64 -1.91 16.56 -17.22
CA LYS A 64 -2.61 17.40 -18.22
C LYS A 64 -3.10 18.73 -17.67
N GLY A 65 -3.33 18.83 -16.35
CA GLY A 65 -3.99 19.97 -15.74
C GLY A 65 -3.10 21.19 -15.43
N TYR A 66 -1.93 21.01 -14.80
CA TYR A 66 -1.35 22.09 -13.97
C TYR A 66 0.19 22.16 -13.86
N GLY A 67 0.96 21.52 -14.76
CA GLY A 67 2.43 21.51 -14.59
C GLY A 67 2.90 20.68 -13.38
N ALA A 68 2.02 19.85 -12.81
CA ALA A 68 2.32 18.92 -11.73
C ALA A 68 3.17 17.70 -12.16
N ALA A 69 3.70 17.71 -13.39
CA ALA A 69 4.51 16.62 -13.92
C ALA A 69 5.76 16.33 -13.06
N GLY A 70 6.38 17.38 -12.50
CA GLY A 70 7.49 17.24 -11.56
C GLY A 70 7.09 16.52 -10.28
N TRP A 71 5.98 16.94 -9.66
CA TRP A 71 5.46 16.32 -8.44
C TRP A 71 5.04 14.86 -8.67
N VAL A 72 4.33 14.57 -9.76
CA VAL A 72 3.95 13.20 -10.13
C VAL A 72 5.18 12.32 -10.39
N LYS A 73 6.23 12.88 -11.04
CA LYS A 73 7.49 12.16 -11.23
C LYS A 73 8.14 11.82 -9.89
N GLN A 74 8.15 12.75 -8.94
CA GLN A 74 8.68 12.51 -7.60
C GLN A 74 7.90 11.43 -6.86
N MET A 75 6.57 11.51 -6.83
CA MET A 75 5.73 10.48 -6.21
C MET A 75 6.01 9.10 -6.80
N LYS A 76 6.12 9.00 -8.13
CA LYS A 76 6.41 7.72 -8.77
C LYS A 76 7.78 7.13 -8.38
N MET A 77 8.81 7.98 -8.27
CA MET A 77 10.13 7.52 -7.84
C MET A 77 10.10 6.97 -6.40
N GLU A 78 9.39 7.65 -5.49
CA GLU A 78 9.23 7.19 -4.11
C GLU A 78 8.43 5.87 -4.04
N GLU A 79 7.38 5.72 -4.86
CA GLU A 79 6.62 4.46 -4.99
C GLU A 79 7.51 3.29 -5.45
N ASP A 80 8.33 3.50 -6.48
CA ASP A 80 9.23 2.49 -7.03
C ASP A 80 10.32 2.10 -6.02
N GLU A 81 10.84 3.08 -5.28
CA GLU A 81 11.80 2.86 -4.20
C GLU A 81 11.20 2.00 -3.08
N ILE A 82 9.99 2.32 -2.60
CA ILE A 82 9.29 1.53 -1.58
C ILE A 82 9.09 0.08 -2.03
N VAL A 83 8.64 -0.13 -3.28
CA VAL A 83 8.42 -1.48 -3.82
C VAL A 83 9.74 -2.27 -3.90
N ALA A 84 10.83 -1.62 -4.30
CA ALA A 84 12.14 -2.24 -4.37
C ALA A 84 12.69 -2.58 -2.97
N GLU A 85 12.56 -1.67 -2.01
CA GLU A 85 12.98 -1.86 -0.62
C GLU A 85 12.23 -3.01 0.05
N LEU A 86 10.89 -3.04 -0.04
CA LEU A 86 10.09 -4.13 0.51
C LEU A 86 10.48 -5.48 -0.08
N ARG A 87 10.73 -5.55 -1.39
CA ARG A 87 11.20 -6.78 -2.06
C ARG A 87 12.57 -7.22 -1.50
N SER A 88 13.48 -6.29 -1.30
CA SER A 88 14.81 -6.55 -0.74
C SER A 88 14.71 -7.08 0.69
N LEU A 89 13.88 -6.44 1.53
CA LEU A 89 13.70 -6.80 2.93
C LEU A 89 13.09 -8.19 3.11
N VAL A 90 12.16 -8.58 2.25
CA VAL A 90 11.65 -9.95 2.24
C VAL A 90 12.73 -10.94 1.79
N ARG A 91 13.54 -10.59 0.79
CA ARG A 91 14.53 -11.52 0.26
C ARG A 91 15.71 -11.76 1.20
N PHE A 92 16.06 -10.77 2.03
CA PHE A 92 17.24 -10.78 2.87
C PHE A 92 16.92 -10.40 4.34
N PRO A 93 16.17 -11.24 5.06
CA PRO A 93 15.78 -10.96 6.46
C PRO A 93 16.93 -11.05 7.46
N ASP A 94 18.01 -11.77 7.12
CA ASP A 94 19.10 -12.08 8.06
C ASP A 94 20.13 -10.95 8.22
N LYS A 95 19.89 -9.79 7.60
CA LYS A 95 20.79 -8.64 7.74
C LYS A 95 20.65 -8.02 9.13
N GLU A 96 21.77 -7.61 9.72
CA GLU A 96 21.84 -7.07 11.09
C GLU A 96 20.94 -5.83 11.27
N GLU A 97 20.88 -4.96 10.25
CA GLU A 97 20.07 -3.73 10.23
C GLU A 97 18.64 -3.94 9.67
N TRP A 98 18.13 -5.18 9.63
CA TRP A 98 16.86 -5.46 8.94
C TRP A 98 15.68 -4.69 9.54
N GLU A 99 15.55 -4.64 10.86
CA GLU A 99 14.44 -3.97 11.54
C GLU A 99 14.48 -2.45 11.35
N GLU A 100 15.66 -1.86 11.36
CA GLU A 100 15.85 -0.43 11.08
C GLU A 100 15.45 -0.07 9.65
N LYS A 101 15.80 -0.93 8.69
CA LYS A 101 15.42 -0.76 7.28
C LYS A 101 13.93 -1.00 7.05
N VAL A 102 13.33 -1.96 7.76
CA VAL A 102 11.87 -2.11 7.76
C VAL A 102 11.23 -0.83 8.28
N GLU A 103 11.64 -0.33 9.43
CA GLU A 103 11.06 0.89 9.99
C GLU A 103 11.26 2.11 9.07
N ALA A 104 12.40 2.19 8.37
CA ALA A 104 12.65 3.23 7.37
C ALA A 104 11.64 3.18 6.20
N VAL A 105 11.38 2.00 5.62
CA VAL A 105 10.39 1.88 4.54
C VAL A 105 8.96 2.11 5.03
N LEU A 106 8.63 1.70 6.26
CA LEU A 106 7.31 1.97 6.87
C LEU A 106 7.05 3.48 6.97
N ARG A 107 8.05 4.28 7.38
CA ARG A 107 7.93 5.75 7.40
C ARG A 107 7.69 6.34 6.01
N LYS A 108 8.34 5.81 4.97
CA LYS A 108 8.09 6.23 3.58
C LYS A 108 6.65 5.92 3.15
N MET A 109 6.14 4.74 3.50
CA MET A 109 4.75 4.36 3.21
C MET A 109 3.73 5.27 3.92
N GLU A 110 3.95 5.61 5.19
CA GLU A 110 3.06 6.54 5.90
C GLU A 110 3.10 7.95 5.33
N ARG A 111 4.28 8.42 4.90
CA ARG A 111 4.41 9.68 4.19
C ARG A 111 3.60 9.66 2.89
N MET A 112 3.69 8.58 2.10
CA MET A 112 2.89 8.42 0.88
C MET A 112 1.38 8.46 1.18
N ILE A 113 0.92 7.72 2.20
CA ILE A 113 -0.49 7.74 2.63
C ILE A 113 -0.93 9.17 3.00
N TYR A 114 -0.11 9.91 3.74
CA TYR A 114 -0.39 11.29 4.11
C TYR A 114 -0.45 12.22 2.89
N GLU A 115 0.54 12.18 2.02
CA GLU A 115 0.57 12.99 0.80
C GLU A 115 -0.62 12.69 -0.11
N GLU A 116 -1.06 11.44 -0.13
CA GLU A 116 -2.25 11.06 -0.89
C GLU A 116 -3.53 11.63 -0.31
N ASP A 117 -3.73 11.49 1.00
CA ASP A 117 -4.95 11.94 1.68
C ASP A 117 -5.10 13.46 1.69
N TYR A 118 -3.98 14.18 1.80
CA TYR A 118 -3.99 15.63 2.01
C TYR A 118 -3.53 16.43 0.80
N MET A 119 -2.85 15.83 -0.19
CA MET A 119 -2.42 16.52 -1.40
C MET A 119 -3.03 15.90 -2.66
N LEU A 120 -2.82 14.60 -2.92
CA LEU A 120 -3.26 13.94 -4.16
C LEU A 120 -4.76 13.93 -4.33
N TYR A 121 -5.48 13.35 -3.38
CA TYR A 121 -6.92 13.20 -3.49
C TYR A 121 -7.66 14.54 -3.50
N PRO A 122 -7.30 15.55 -2.67
CA PRO A 122 -7.89 16.87 -2.75
C PRO A 122 -7.65 17.56 -4.09
N ASN A 123 -6.42 17.52 -4.62
CA ASN A 123 -6.11 18.09 -5.94
C ASN A 123 -6.94 17.39 -7.02
N CYS A 124 -6.95 16.05 -7.04
CA CYS A 124 -7.82 15.25 -7.90
C CYS A 124 -9.28 15.70 -7.80
N LEU A 125 -9.86 15.86 -6.61
CA LEU A 125 -11.25 16.30 -6.41
C LEU A 125 -11.54 17.71 -6.95
N GLN A 126 -10.60 18.64 -6.84
CA GLN A 126 -10.74 19.97 -7.43
C GLN A 126 -10.82 19.89 -8.96
N PHE A 127 -10.09 18.97 -9.60
CA PHE A 127 -10.20 18.70 -11.04
C PHE A 127 -11.56 18.11 -11.45
N PHE A 128 -12.17 17.28 -10.60
CA PHE A 128 -13.45 16.60 -10.90
C PHE A 128 -14.68 17.51 -10.92
N ARG A 129 -14.64 18.65 -10.24
CA ARG A 129 -15.75 19.62 -10.24
C ARG A 129 -15.97 20.30 -11.60
N ARG A 130 -15.17 19.97 -12.62
CA ARG A 130 -15.29 20.42 -14.02
C ARG A 130 -15.99 19.44 -14.99
N GLY A 131 -16.46 18.27 -14.54
CA GLY A 131 -17.41 17.44 -15.30
C GLY A 131 -16.91 16.08 -15.83
N GLU A 132 -15.66 15.69 -15.60
CA GLU A 132 -15.12 14.41 -16.08
C GLU A 132 -15.05 13.36 -14.97
N GLY A 133 -16.05 12.49 -14.80
CA GLY A 133 -16.02 11.46 -13.75
C GLY A 133 -14.95 10.39 -13.99
N ILE A 134 -14.19 10.00 -12.95
CA ILE A 134 -13.33 8.80 -13.03
C ILE A 134 -14.17 7.54 -12.86
N TRP A 135 -14.18 6.68 -13.87
CA TRP A 135 -14.77 5.35 -13.81
C TRP A 135 -13.68 4.32 -14.12
N MET A 136 -13.37 3.45 -13.15
CA MET A 136 -12.52 2.27 -13.40
C MET A 136 -13.38 1.10 -13.89
N ASN A 137 -12.80 0.28 -14.75
CA ASN A 137 -13.44 -0.89 -15.33
C ASN A 137 -13.48 -2.07 -14.32
N ARG A 138 -14.21 -3.13 -14.66
CA ARG A 138 -14.56 -4.25 -13.75
C ARG A 138 -13.34 -4.92 -13.08
N SER A 139 -12.17 -4.90 -13.70
CA SER A 139 -10.89 -5.49 -13.24
C SER A 139 -10.36 -4.89 -11.93
N ASP A 140 -10.64 -3.63 -11.63
CA ASP A 140 -10.13 -2.97 -10.40
C ASP A 140 -10.89 -3.40 -9.15
N ARG A 141 -12.08 -3.97 -9.35
CA ARG A 141 -12.85 -4.65 -8.30
C ARG A 141 -12.15 -5.92 -7.83
N ASP A 142 -11.38 -6.56 -8.72
CA ASP A 142 -10.64 -7.79 -8.43
C ASP A 142 -9.37 -7.52 -7.63
N GLY A 143 -8.74 -6.34 -7.74
CA GLY A 143 -7.60 -5.95 -6.89
C GLY A 143 -7.96 -5.85 -5.40
N TYR A 144 -9.13 -5.28 -5.08
CA TYR A 144 -9.65 -5.27 -3.70
C TYR A 144 -10.04 -6.69 -3.21
N ALA A 145 -10.49 -7.55 -4.13
CA ALA A 145 -10.75 -8.97 -3.85
C ALA A 145 -9.45 -9.74 -3.58
N ASN A 146 -8.37 -9.45 -4.31
CA ASN A 146 -7.03 -10.02 -4.12
C ASN A 146 -6.42 -9.60 -2.78
N TYR A 147 -6.58 -8.33 -2.38
CA TYR A 147 -6.18 -7.86 -1.06
C TYR A 147 -6.97 -8.53 0.08
N ARG A 148 -8.30 -8.67 -0.06
CA ARG A 148 -9.10 -9.46 0.90
C ARG A 148 -8.73 -10.95 0.91
N ALA A 149 -8.37 -11.52 -0.23
CA ALA A 149 -7.92 -12.90 -0.35
C ALA A 149 -6.57 -13.13 0.33
N LEU A 150 -5.64 -12.17 0.23
CA LEU A 150 -4.38 -12.16 0.99
C LEU A 150 -4.64 -12.15 2.50
N ARG A 151 -5.53 -11.26 2.97
CA ARG A 151 -5.96 -11.23 4.39
C ARG A 151 -6.60 -12.56 4.84
N THR A 152 -7.36 -13.21 3.97
CA THR A 152 -8.03 -14.49 4.25
C THR A 152 -7.04 -15.67 4.28
N LYS A 153 -6.02 -15.67 3.41
CA LYS A 153 -4.91 -16.64 3.45
C LYS A 153 -4.11 -16.51 4.75
N VAL A 154 -3.81 -15.30 5.19
CA VAL A 154 -3.03 -15.02 6.42
C VAL A 154 -3.78 -15.46 7.68
N VAL A 155 -5.10 -15.22 7.76
CA VAL A 155 -5.94 -15.71 8.89
C VAL A 155 -5.94 -17.24 8.96
N ARG A 156 -5.97 -17.93 7.80
CA ARG A 156 -5.89 -19.41 7.75
C ARG A 156 -4.50 -19.91 8.15
N TYR A 157 -3.43 -19.21 7.74
CA TYR A 157 -2.05 -19.57 8.11
C TYR A 157 -1.77 -19.35 9.60
N ARG A 158 -2.23 -18.23 10.19
CA ARG A 158 -2.13 -17.98 11.64
C ARG A 158 -2.84 -19.07 12.48
N ARG A 159 -4.01 -19.54 12.03
CA ARG A 159 -4.72 -20.67 12.67
C ARG A 159 -3.94 -21.98 12.56
N ALA A 160 -3.23 -22.21 11.45
CA ALA A 160 -2.43 -23.42 11.25
C ALA A 160 -1.13 -23.41 12.07
N LEU A 161 -0.49 -22.24 12.24
CA LEU A 161 0.71 -22.08 13.05
C LEU A 161 0.40 -22.16 14.57
N GLN A 162 -0.70 -21.56 15.03
CA GLN A 162 -1.14 -21.70 16.42
C GLN A 162 -1.49 -23.15 16.80
N GLN A 163 -1.94 -23.98 15.84
CA GLN A 163 -2.22 -25.41 16.09
C GLN A 163 -0.97 -26.29 16.07
N ARG A 164 0.17 -25.80 15.55
CA ARG A 164 1.45 -26.51 15.52
C ARG A 164 2.33 -26.28 16.75
N SER A 165 2.17 -25.15 17.46
CA SER A 165 2.87 -24.90 18.74
C SER A 165 2.33 -25.68 19.95
N PHE A 166 1.28 -26.50 19.79
CA PHE A 166 0.69 -27.34 20.85
C PHE A 166 0.88 -28.85 20.60
N ARG A 167 1.87 -29.25 19.80
CA ARG A 167 2.29 -30.65 19.65
C ARG A 167 3.78 -30.82 19.90
#